data_AF-A0A6L8XWL7-F1
#
_entry.id   AF-A0A6L8XWL7-F1
#
_cell.length_a   1.000
_cell.length_b   1.000
_cell.length_c   1.000
_cell.angle_alpha   90.00
_cell.angle_beta   90.00
_cell.angle_gamma   90.00
#
_symmetry.space_group_name_H-M   'P 1'
#
loop_
_entity.id
_entity.type
_entity.pdbx_description
1 polymer ?
#
loop_
_entity_poly.entity_id
_entity_poly.type
_entity_poly.pdbx_seq_one_letter_code
_entity_poly.pdbx_strand_id
1 'polypeptide(L)'
;MASVVIRKIPEIVLIDKSELGTMEIFTLNMLYKTDISEFVICPHQRETIYLNKSFEQVNKLIPLINKFMEQKYCGSKADKLYEEFKDIAGEQAAGICNAIWQDWRKERIKADAKEKAEEALSKARKRHIRQCVKKRGNVIQAVFDIGFGVYEKNTKADFKKGAENAFVYGYLCALKDMEK
;
A
#
# COMPACT_ATOMS: atom_id res chain seq x y z
N MET A 1 11.64 -8.18 -9.93
CA MET A 1 11.69 -7.30 -8.74
C MET A 1 10.27 -6.94 -8.34
N ALA A 2 9.91 -7.02 -7.07
CA ALA A 2 8.62 -6.51 -6.61
C ALA A 2 8.65 -4.98 -6.66
N SER A 3 7.84 -4.38 -7.54
CA SER A 3 7.62 -2.93 -7.57
C SER A 3 6.38 -2.58 -6.74
N VAL A 4 6.39 -1.38 -6.14
CA VAL A 4 5.24 -0.79 -5.46
C VAL A 4 4.80 0.45 -6.20
N VAL A 5 3.55 0.85 -5.99
CA VAL A 5 3.03 2.14 -6.47
C VAL A 5 3.82 3.30 -5.86
N ILE A 6 4.08 4.31 -6.69
CA ILE A 6 4.84 5.51 -6.35
C ILE A 6 3.87 6.66 -6.09
N ARG A 7 2.79 6.76 -6.87
CA ARG A 7 1.82 7.85 -6.73
C ARG A 7 0.97 7.69 -5.47
N LYS A 8 0.54 8.82 -4.89
CA LYS A 8 -0.36 8.83 -3.73
C LYS A 8 -1.82 8.57 -4.15
N ILE A 9 -2.21 9.05 -5.33
CA ILE A 9 -3.47 8.75 -6.02
C ILE A 9 -3.18 8.29 -7.46
N PRO A 10 -4.05 7.47 -8.08
CA PRO A 10 -3.91 7.10 -9.47
C PRO A 10 -4.00 8.32 -10.39
N GLU A 11 -3.34 8.26 -11.53
CA GLU A 11 -3.51 9.24 -12.59
C GLU A 11 -4.82 8.97 -13.33
N ILE A 12 -5.64 10.00 -13.49
CA ILE A 12 -6.87 9.91 -14.29
C ILE A 12 -6.56 10.44 -15.68
N VAL A 13 -6.81 9.62 -16.70
CA VAL A 13 -6.63 9.99 -18.12
C VAL A 13 -7.99 9.92 -18.79
N LEU A 14 -8.37 11.02 -19.46
CA LEU A 14 -9.60 11.08 -20.25
C LEU A 14 -9.33 10.51 -21.63
N ILE A 15 -10.11 9.51 -22.02
CA ILE A 15 -9.98 8.84 -23.32
C ILE A 15 -11.34 8.67 -24.00
N ASP A 16 -11.32 8.58 -25.31
CA ASP A 16 -12.45 8.15 -26.13
C ASP A 16 -12.52 6.62 -26.19
N LYS A 17 -13.72 6.08 -26.46
CA LYS A 17 -13.96 4.62 -26.49
C LYS A 17 -13.05 3.89 -27.50
N SER A 18 -12.70 4.55 -28.60
CA SER A 18 -11.81 4.01 -29.64
C SER A 18 -10.36 3.86 -29.19
N GLU A 19 -9.97 4.49 -28.08
CA GLU A 19 -8.62 4.44 -27.53
C GLU A 19 -8.46 3.31 -26.50
N LEU A 20 -9.54 2.59 -26.17
CA LEU A 20 -9.47 1.41 -25.30
C LEU A 20 -8.67 0.30 -25.99
N GLY A 21 -7.59 -0.13 -25.35
CA GLY A 21 -6.80 -1.27 -25.80
C GLY A 21 -7.50 -2.60 -25.53
N THR A 22 -6.91 -3.67 -26.06
CA THR A 22 -7.44 -5.04 -25.92
C THR A 22 -7.57 -5.46 -24.45
N MET A 23 -6.65 -5.03 -23.59
CA MET A 23 -6.68 -5.37 -22.16
C MET A 23 -7.81 -4.69 -21.41
N GLU A 24 -8.08 -3.42 -21.74
CA GLU A 24 -9.16 -2.65 -21.14
C GLU A 24 -10.51 -3.20 -21.60
N ILE A 25 -10.65 -3.49 -22.89
CA ILE A 25 -11.84 -4.12 -23.46
C ILE A 25 -12.11 -5.49 -22.79
N PHE A 26 -11.07 -6.32 -22.66
CA PHE A 26 -11.19 -7.60 -21.97
C PHE A 26 -11.62 -7.41 -20.51
N THR A 27 -11.02 -6.44 -19.81
CA THR A 27 -11.31 -6.14 -18.40
C THR A 27 -12.78 -5.71 -18.23
N LEU A 28 -13.26 -4.79 -19.05
CA LEU A 28 -14.65 -4.32 -19.01
C LEU A 28 -15.64 -5.46 -19.32
N ASN A 29 -15.44 -6.17 -20.42
CA ASN A 29 -16.38 -7.22 -20.85
C ASN A 29 -16.36 -8.46 -19.95
N MET A 30 -15.17 -8.95 -19.59
CA MET A 30 -15.03 -10.25 -18.93
C MET A 30 -15.02 -10.16 -17.41
N LEU A 31 -14.37 -9.14 -16.83
CA LEU A 31 -14.31 -9.00 -15.37
C LEU A 31 -15.49 -8.23 -14.84
N TYR A 32 -15.84 -7.13 -15.50
CA TYR A 32 -16.89 -6.24 -15.03
C TYR A 32 -18.25 -6.49 -15.68
N LYS A 33 -18.32 -7.21 -16.81
CA LYS A 33 -19.57 -7.44 -17.59
C LYS A 33 -20.20 -6.13 -18.07
N THR A 34 -19.36 -5.16 -18.42
CA THR A 34 -19.76 -3.85 -18.94
C THR A 34 -19.45 -3.79 -20.43
N ASP A 35 -20.44 -3.47 -21.25
CA ASP A 35 -20.24 -3.26 -22.67
C ASP A 35 -19.40 -2.00 -22.93
N ILE A 36 -18.63 -1.99 -24.02
CA ILE A 36 -17.79 -0.84 -24.40
C ILE A 36 -18.63 0.43 -24.61
N SER A 37 -19.88 0.28 -25.07
CA SER A 37 -20.81 1.41 -25.22
C SER A 37 -21.22 2.05 -23.89
N GLU A 38 -21.13 1.31 -22.79
CA GLU A 38 -21.44 1.75 -21.42
C GLU A 38 -20.19 2.15 -20.62
N PHE A 39 -19.01 2.17 -21.27
CA PHE A 39 -17.77 2.55 -20.63
C PHE A 39 -17.86 3.95 -19.99
N VAL A 40 -17.64 4.01 -18.68
CA VAL A 40 -17.45 5.25 -17.93
C VAL A 40 -16.05 5.28 -17.30
N ILE A 41 -15.65 4.20 -16.63
CA ILE A 41 -14.38 4.09 -15.91
C ILE A 41 -13.75 2.70 -16.12
N CYS A 42 -12.43 2.63 -16.23
CA CYS A 42 -11.68 1.38 -16.40
C CYS A 42 -10.31 1.52 -15.73
N PRO A 43 -9.82 0.50 -15.00
CA PRO A 43 -8.41 0.48 -14.60
C PRO A 43 -7.52 0.37 -15.85
N HIS A 44 -6.42 1.11 -15.85
CA HIS A 44 -5.36 0.95 -16.85
C HIS A 44 -4.02 0.76 -16.16
N GLN A 45 -3.34 -0.33 -16.50
CA GLN A 45 -2.10 -0.71 -15.83
C GLN A 45 -2.27 -0.69 -14.30
N ARG A 46 -1.28 -0.18 -13.56
CA ARG A 46 -1.24 -0.23 -12.09
C ARG A 46 -1.53 1.10 -11.41
N GLU A 47 -1.24 2.22 -12.06
CA GLU A 47 -1.34 3.56 -11.45
C GLU A 47 -2.22 4.53 -12.25
N THR A 48 -2.98 4.02 -13.23
CA THR A 48 -3.78 4.86 -14.12
C THR A 48 -5.23 4.38 -14.14
N ILE A 49 -6.14 5.34 -14.24
CA ILE A 49 -7.58 5.12 -14.42
C ILE A 49 -7.97 5.82 -15.71
N TYR A 50 -8.57 5.07 -16.61
CA TYR A 50 -9.21 5.62 -17.80
C TYR A 50 -10.63 6.02 -17.49
N LEU A 51 -10.99 7.23 -17.91
CA LEU A 51 -12.32 7.79 -17.75
C LEU A 51 -12.83 8.23 -19.11
N ASN A 52 -14.08 7.91 -19.42
CA ASN A 52 -14.68 8.24 -20.70
C ASN A 52 -14.82 9.76 -20.84
N LYS A 53 -14.08 10.33 -21.78
CA LYS A 53 -14.06 11.77 -22.09
C LYS A 53 -15.41 12.28 -22.59
N SER A 54 -16.15 11.43 -23.30
CA SER A 54 -17.46 11.77 -23.88
C SER A 54 -18.62 11.64 -22.88
N PHE A 55 -18.34 11.30 -21.62
CA PHE A 55 -19.36 11.22 -20.57
C PHE A 55 -19.80 12.63 -20.12
N GLU A 56 -21.11 12.88 -20.15
CA GLU A 56 -21.70 14.23 -19.97
C GLU A 56 -21.28 14.93 -18.67
N GLN A 57 -21.04 14.16 -17.59
CA GLN A 57 -20.67 14.69 -16.28
C GLN A 57 -19.23 14.36 -15.85
N VAL A 58 -18.34 14.09 -16.81
CA VAL A 58 -16.95 13.65 -16.55
C VAL A 58 -16.20 14.60 -15.60
N ASN A 59 -16.40 15.91 -15.74
CA ASN A 59 -15.75 16.93 -14.91
C ASN A 59 -16.14 16.84 -13.42
N LYS A 60 -17.33 16.30 -13.11
CA LYS A 60 -17.75 16.06 -11.72
C LYS A 60 -17.15 14.77 -11.17
N LEU A 61 -16.92 13.78 -12.03
CA LEU A 61 -16.38 12.48 -11.63
C LEU A 61 -14.90 12.54 -11.24
N ILE A 62 -14.08 13.32 -11.93
CA ILE A 62 -12.63 13.45 -11.63
C ILE A 62 -12.37 13.78 -10.14
N PRO A 63 -12.92 14.87 -9.56
CA PRO A 63 -12.69 15.20 -8.16
C PRO A 63 -13.31 14.17 -7.20
N LEU A 64 -14.41 13.52 -7.58
CA LEU A 64 -15.02 12.44 -6.81
C LEU A 64 -14.09 11.23 -6.73
N ILE A 65 -13.56 10.77 -7.86
CA ILE A 65 -12.61 9.65 -7.93
C ILE A 65 -11.36 9.98 -7.14
N ASN A 66 -10.78 11.18 -7.30
CA ASN A 66 -9.59 11.57 -6.53
C ASN A 66 -9.85 11.50 -5.01
N LYS A 67 -10.94 12.10 -4.53
CA LYS A 67 -11.33 12.04 -3.11
C LYS A 67 -11.56 10.60 -2.65
N PHE A 68 -12.12 9.75 -3.51
CA PHE A 68 -12.37 8.35 -3.19
C PHE A 68 -11.05 7.57 -3.08
N MET A 69 -10.14 7.74 -4.04
CA MET A 69 -8.82 7.11 -4.06
C MET A 69 -7.89 7.56 -2.91
N GLU A 70 -8.13 8.74 -2.33
CA GLU A 70 -7.46 9.21 -1.11
C GLU A 70 -7.91 8.47 0.16
N GLN A 71 -9.08 7.82 0.15
CA GLN A 71 -9.61 7.18 1.36
C GLN A 71 -8.77 5.94 1.72
N LYS A 72 -8.19 5.97 2.93
CA LYS A 72 -7.37 4.86 3.46
C LYS A 72 -8.18 3.74 4.08
N TYR A 73 -9.42 4.01 4.48
CA TYR A 73 -10.26 3.07 5.23
C TYR A 73 -11.68 3.06 4.68
N CYS A 74 -12.34 1.91 4.77
CA CYS A 74 -13.78 1.80 4.58
C CYS A 74 -14.47 2.50 5.75
N GLY A 75 -15.38 3.43 5.45
CA GLY A 75 -16.11 4.16 6.46
C GLY A 75 -17.07 5.16 5.83
N SER A 76 -17.82 5.87 6.66
CA SER A 76 -18.95 6.70 6.24
C SER A 76 -18.61 7.75 5.15
N LYS A 77 -17.38 8.24 5.12
CA LYS A 77 -16.92 9.15 4.06
C LYS A 77 -16.74 8.44 2.72
N ALA A 78 -16.18 7.23 2.72
CA ALA A 78 -16.05 6.43 1.51
C ALA A 78 -17.43 6.01 0.99
N ASP A 79 -18.34 5.60 1.87
CA ASP A 79 -19.70 5.20 1.50
C ASP A 79 -20.46 6.36 0.85
N LYS A 80 -20.36 7.58 1.41
CA LYS A 80 -20.95 8.77 0.79
C LYS A 80 -20.38 9.07 -0.60
N LEU A 81 -19.06 8.97 -0.76
CA LEU A 81 -18.41 9.18 -2.06
C LEU A 81 -18.81 8.09 -3.07
N TYR A 82 -19.05 6.86 -2.62
CA TYR A 82 -19.56 5.78 -3.46
C TYR A 82 -20.97 6.09 -3.95
N GLU A 83 -21.89 6.46 -3.06
CA GLU A 83 -23.27 6.82 -3.45
C GLU A 83 -23.29 8.05 -4.37
N GLU A 84 -22.53 9.10 -4.06
CA GLU A 84 -22.40 10.28 -4.94
C GLU A 84 -21.86 9.92 -6.33
N PHE A 85 -20.89 9.00 -6.41
CA PHE A 85 -20.37 8.52 -7.68
C PHE A 85 -21.42 7.69 -8.44
N LYS A 86 -22.13 6.82 -7.73
CA LYS A 86 -23.18 5.95 -8.27
C LYS A 86 -24.36 6.73 -8.82
N ASP A 87 -24.78 7.79 -8.14
CA ASP A 87 -25.85 8.68 -8.60
C ASP A 87 -25.53 9.34 -9.94
N ILE A 88 -24.24 9.59 -10.21
CA ILE A 88 -23.78 10.24 -11.45
C ILE A 88 -23.50 9.20 -12.55
N ALA A 89 -22.72 8.17 -12.23
CA ALA A 89 -22.13 7.25 -13.21
C ALA A 89 -22.88 5.92 -13.35
N GLY A 90 -23.85 5.66 -12.47
CA GLY A 90 -24.60 4.41 -12.40
C GLY A 90 -23.91 3.33 -11.55
N GLU A 91 -24.70 2.32 -11.17
CA GLU A 91 -24.25 1.19 -10.33
C GLU A 91 -23.04 0.47 -10.91
N GLN A 92 -23.06 0.21 -12.20
CA GLN A 92 -22.04 -0.58 -12.88
C GLN A 92 -20.67 0.11 -12.81
N ALA A 93 -20.62 1.41 -13.12
CA ALA A 93 -19.41 2.20 -13.02
C ALA A 93 -18.95 2.36 -11.56
N ALA A 94 -19.88 2.50 -10.62
CA ALA A 94 -19.56 2.59 -9.20
C ALA A 94 -18.91 1.29 -8.68
N GLY A 95 -19.43 0.13 -9.11
CA GLY A 95 -18.84 -1.18 -8.81
C GLY A 95 -17.40 -1.29 -9.30
N ILE A 96 -17.12 -0.84 -10.53
CA ILE A 96 -15.75 -0.79 -11.08
C ILE A 96 -14.88 0.15 -10.25
N CYS A 97 -15.35 1.36 -9.97
CA CYS A 97 -14.61 2.36 -9.18
C CYS A 97 -14.24 1.82 -7.79
N ASN A 98 -15.17 1.12 -7.13
CA ASN A 98 -14.94 0.46 -5.85
C ASN A 98 -13.89 -0.65 -5.95
N ALA A 99 -13.94 -1.49 -7.00
CA ALA A 99 -12.93 -2.52 -7.23
C ALA A 99 -11.52 -1.91 -7.41
N ILE A 100 -11.41 -0.86 -8.22
CA ILE A 100 -10.16 -0.11 -8.41
C ILE A 100 -9.66 0.44 -7.06
N TRP A 101 -10.54 1.05 -6.26
CA TRP A 101 -10.16 1.62 -4.98
C TRP A 101 -9.67 0.57 -3.98
N GLN A 102 -10.32 -0.60 -3.90
CA GLN A 102 -9.90 -1.68 -3.00
C GLN A 102 -8.49 -2.17 -3.33
N ASP A 103 -8.18 -2.33 -4.61
CA ASP A 103 -6.85 -2.76 -5.05
C ASP A 103 -5.81 -1.65 -4.89
N TRP A 104 -6.17 -0.40 -5.22
CA TRP A 104 -5.33 0.77 -4.97
C TRP A 104 -4.94 0.90 -3.51
N ARG A 105 -5.90 0.72 -2.59
CA ARG A 105 -5.68 0.78 -1.15
C ARG A 105 -4.67 -0.28 -0.69
N LYS A 106 -4.78 -1.52 -1.16
CA LYS A 106 -3.80 -2.58 -0.83
C LYS A 106 -2.40 -2.20 -1.30
N GLU A 107 -2.30 -1.67 -2.51
CA GLU A 107 -1.02 -1.22 -3.08
C GLU A 107 -0.44 -0.02 -2.33
N ARG A 108 -1.26 0.95 -1.96
CA ARG A 108 -0.84 2.09 -1.12
C ARG A 108 -0.39 1.67 0.26
N ILE A 109 -1.02 0.67 0.89
CA ILE A 109 -0.57 0.13 2.19
C ILE A 109 0.84 -0.46 2.06
N LYS A 110 1.11 -1.23 1.00
CA LYS A 110 2.45 -1.77 0.73
C LYS A 110 3.47 -0.66 0.49
N ALA A 111 3.11 0.36 -0.28
CA ALA A 111 3.97 1.51 -0.56
C ALA A 111 4.27 2.34 0.70
N ASP A 112 3.25 2.63 1.52
CA ASP A 112 3.40 3.33 2.81
C ASP A 112 4.30 2.52 3.77
N ALA A 113 4.16 1.18 3.81
CA ALA A 113 5.00 0.31 4.61
C ALA A 113 6.47 0.33 4.14
N LYS A 114 6.70 0.32 2.82
CA LYS A 114 8.03 0.46 2.24
C LYS A 114 8.65 1.81 2.60
N GLU A 115 7.92 2.91 2.43
CA GLU A 115 8.39 4.27 2.75
C GLU A 115 8.83 4.37 4.22
N LYS A 116 8.00 3.85 5.14
CA LYS A 116 8.34 3.79 6.57
C LYS A 116 9.56 2.91 6.86
N ALA A 117 9.68 1.76 6.19
CA ALA A 117 10.83 0.87 6.35
C ALA A 117 12.12 1.51 5.83
N GLU A 118 12.07 2.20 4.69
CA GLU A 118 13.21 2.95 4.14
C GLU A 118 13.62 4.09 5.06
N GLU A 119 12.67 4.84 5.62
CA GLU A 119 12.94 5.88 6.61
C GLU A 119 13.62 5.28 7.86
N ALA A 120 13.09 4.18 8.40
CA ALA A 120 13.68 3.49 9.55
C ALA A 120 15.10 2.99 9.26
N LEU A 121 15.32 2.38 8.08
CA LEU A 121 16.64 1.94 7.64
C LEU A 121 17.61 3.10 7.48
N SER A 122 17.17 4.23 6.94
CA SER A 122 18.00 5.43 6.80
C SER A 122 18.50 5.92 8.16
N LYS A 123 17.64 5.89 9.18
CA LYS A 123 17.99 6.23 10.57
C LYS A 123 18.96 5.19 11.15
N ALA A 124 18.67 3.90 11.03
CA ALA A 124 19.51 2.82 11.55
C ALA A 124 20.93 2.78 10.91
N ARG A 125 21.07 3.25 9.66
CA ARG A 125 22.35 3.33 8.96
C ARG A 125 23.24 4.48 9.43
N LYS A 126 22.74 5.41 10.25
CA LYS A 126 23.54 6.53 10.77
C LYS A 126 24.76 6.00 11.54
N ARG A 127 25.92 6.64 11.31
CA ARG A 127 27.23 6.20 11.83
C ARG A 127 27.25 6.04 13.34
N HIS A 128 26.70 6.99 14.09
CA HIS A 128 26.68 6.95 15.55
C HIS A 128 25.87 5.76 16.07
N ILE A 129 24.71 5.44 15.48
CA ILE A 129 23.90 4.28 15.85
C ILE A 129 24.70 2.99 15.63
N ARG A 130 25.31 2.83 14.45
CA ARG A 130 26.17 1.66 14.17
C ARG A 130 27.32 1.52 15.17
N GLN A 131 27.94 2.63 15.58
CA GLN A 131 29.02 2.62 16.56
C GLN A 131 28.53 2.24 17.97
N CYS A 132 27.35 2.73 18.39
CA CYS A 132 26.74 2.36 19.66
C CYS A 132 26.41 0.86 19.72
N VAL A 133 25.84 0.30 18.64
CA VAL A 133 25.54 -1.14 18.54
C VAL A 133 26.82 -1.97 18.64
N LYS A 134 27.90 -1.58 17.95
CA LYS A 134 29.20 -2.29 18.03
C LYS A 134 29.74 -2.38 19.46
N LYS A 135 29.62 -1.32 20.26
CA LYS A 135 30.07 -1.33 21.66
C LYS A 135 29.29 -2.32 22.54
N ARG A 136 28.06 -2.66 22.16
CA ARG A 136 27.17 -3.60 22.89
C ARG A 136 27.14 -5.00 22.26
N GLY A 137 28.00 -5.27 21.27
CA GLY A 137 27.97 -6.50 20.46
C GLY A 137 27.99 -7.80 21.26
N ASN A 138 28.83 -7.88 22.30
CA ASN A 138 28.94 -9.07 23.14
C ASN A 138 27.62 -9.37 23.90
N VAL A 139 26.94 -8.33 24.39
CA VAL A 139 25.66 -8.49 25.10
C VAL A 139 24.54 -8.85 24.13
N ILE A 140 24.51 -8.23 22.95
CA ILE A 140 23.55 -8.55 21.89
C ILE A 140 23.69 -10.02 21.48
N GLN A 141 24.92 -10.52 21.33
CA GLN A 141 25.18 -11.92 20.99
C GLN A 141 24.68 -12.86 22.10
N ALA A 142 24.99 -12.57 23.37
CA ALA A 142 24.51 -13.38 24.49
C ALA A 142 22.97 -13.41 24.57
N VAL A 143 22.30 -12.27 24.34
CA VAL A 143 20.83 -12.20 24.29
C VAL A 143 20.26 -13.03 23.14
N PHE A 144 20.91 -13.01 21.97
CA PHE A 144 20.55 -13.85 20.83
C PHE A 144 20.70 -15.34 21.17
N ASP A 145 21.85 -15.74 21.70
CA ASP A 145 22.19 -17.14 22.02
C ASP A 145 21.24 -17.73 23.07
N ILE A 146 20.82 -16.93 24.05
CA ILE A 146 19.78 -17.30 25.03
C ILE A 146 18.45 -17.54 24.31
N GLY A 147 18.00 -16.62 23.46
CA GLY A 147 16.75 -16.76 22.71
C GLY A 147 16.76 -17.93 21.73
N PHE A 148 17.93 -18.22 21.15
CA PHE A 148 18.16 -19.37 20.27
C PHE A 148 18.08 -20.71 21.00
N GLY A 149 18.40 -20.73 22.30
CA GLY A 149 18.38 -21.95 23.12
C GLY A 149 19.75 -22.60 23.30
N VAL A 150 20.87 -21.87 23.09
CA VAL A 150 22.23 -22.42 23.27
C VAL A 150 22.49 -22.95 24.69
N TYR A 151 21.83 -22.36 25.70
CA TYR A 151 22.07 -22.64 27.12
C TYR A 151 21.07 -23.60 27.77
N GLU A 152 20.08 -24.08 27.03
CA GLU A 152 19.04 -24.97 27.57
C GLU A 152 19.22 -26.39 27.02
N LYS A 153 19.27 -27.40 27.91
CA LYS A 153 19.34 -28.80 27.49
C LYS A 153 17.98 -29.24 26.95
N ASN A 154 18.00 -29.88 25.77
CA ASN A 154 16.84 -30.46 25.07
C ASN A 154 15.89 -29.46 24.39
N THR A 155 16.25 -28.19 24.25
CA THR A 155 15.47 -27.23 23.44
C THR A 155 15.82 -27.31 21.96
N LYS A 156 14.81 -27.06 21.13
CA LYS A 156 15.02 -26.86 19.69
C LYS A 156 15.54 -25.44 19.47
N ALA A 157 16.58 -25.34 18.65
CA ALA A 157 17.11 -24.07 18.16
C ALA A 157 15.99 -23.18 17.58
N ASP A 158 15.84 -21.96 18.11
CA ASP A 158 14.84 -20.98 17.66
C ASP A 158 15.51 -19.66 17.22
N PHE A 159 15.89 -19.61 15.95
CA PHE A 159 16.50 -18.42 15.36
C PHE A 159 15.61 -17.18 15.46
N LYS A 160 14.29 -17.35 15.31
CA LYS A 160 13.34 -16.23 15.32
C LYS A 160 13.32 -15.59 16.70
N LYS A 161 13.21 -16.41 17.75
CA LYS A 161 13.23 -15.95 19.14
C LYS A 161 14.56 -15.29 19.52
N GLY A 162 15.69 -15.84 19.07
CA GLY A 162 17.00 -15.20 19.22
C GLY A 162 17.05 -13.80 18.59
N ALA A 163 16.59 -13.67 17.34
CA ALA A 163 16.58 -12.40 16.62
C ALA A 163 15.63 -11.37 17.25
N GLU A 164 14.45 -11.79 17.71
CA GLU A 164 13.49 -10.94 18.42
C GLU A 164 14.08 -10.40 19.73
N ASN A 165 14.70 -11.25 20.54
CA ASN A 165 15.34 -10.84 21.79
C ASN A 165 16.46 -9.81 21.56
N ALA A 166 17.33 -10.05 20.58
CA ALA A 166 18.42 -9.14 20.23
C ALA A 166 17.88 -7.77 19.75
N PHE A 167 16.80 -7.79 18.96
CA PHE A 167 16.12 -6.57 18.50
C PHE A 167 15.53 -5.77 19.67
N VAL A 168 14.78 -6.43 20.57
CA VAL A 168 14.17 -5.78 21.74
C VAL A 168 15.23 -5.16 22.66
N TYR A 169 16.34 -5.86 22.90
CA TYR A 169 17.45 -5.30 23.68
C TYR A 169 18.06 -4.06 23.01
N GLY A 170 18.26 -4.09 21.70
CA GLY A 170 18.72 -2.93 20.92
C GLY A 170 17.77 -1.73 21.00
N TYR A 171 16.45 -1.98 21.01
CA TYR A 171 15.43 -0.94 21.19
C TYR A 171 15.46 -0.32 22.60
N LEU A 172 15.51 -1.14 23.65
CA LEU A 172 15.65 -0.68 25.04
C LEU A 172 16.91 0.17 25.25
N CYS A 173 18.00 -0.22 24.59
CA CYS A 173 19.25 0.51 24.58
C CYS A 173 19.09 1.93 24.01
N ALA A 174 18.35 2.07 22.91
CA ALA A 174 18.11 3.36 22.27
C ALA A 174 17.17 4.25 23.08
N LEU A 175 16.12 3.70 23.71
CA LEU A 175 15.22 4.45 24.59
C LEU A 175 15.97 5.06 25.77
N LYS A 176 16.81 4.28 26.46
CA LYS A 176 17.63 4.77 27.59
C LYS A 176 18.62 5.86 27.21
N ASP A 177 19.09 5.85 25.97
CA ASP A 177 20.02 6.88 25.46
C ASP A 177 19.27 8.16 25.05
N MET A 178 17.94 8.12 24.83
CA MET A 178 17.10 9.30 24.55
C MET A 178 16.54 9.98 25.81
N GLU A 179 16.51 9.27 26.94
CA GLU A 179 16.11 9.81 28.26
C GLU A 179 17.24 10.55 28.99
N LYS A 180 18.44 10.58 28.40
CA LYS A 180 19.63 11.29 28.91
C LYS A 180 19.90 12.56 28.13
#